data_AF-A0A956DZ22-F1
#
_entry.id   AF-A0A956DZ22-F1
#
_cell.length_a   1.000
_cell.length_b   1.000
_cell.length_c   1.000
_cell.angle_alpha   90.00
_cell.angle_beta   90.00
_cell.angle_gamma   90.00
#
_symmetry.space_group_name_H-M   'P 1'
#
loop_
_entity.id
_entity.type
_entity.pdbx_description
1 polymer ?
#
loop_
_entity_poly.entity_id
_entity_poly.type
_entity_poly.pdbx_seq_one_letter_code
_entity_poly.pdbx_strand_id
1 'polypeptide(L)' 'MISRVAETCFWLGRQVERSENLARLLSVNQSFVLDVDLEGSQRWQPVMVVSGELPRFTERFPEDALVDG' A
#
# COMPACT_ATOMS: atom_id res chain seq x y z
N MET A 1 8.15 -24.22 26.54
CA MET A 1 7.86 -22.77 26.69
C MET A 1 8.65 -21.86 25.73
N ILE A 2 9.84 -22.24 25.23
CA ILE A 2 10.61 -21.43 24.24
C ILE A 2 9.95 -21.41 22.85
N SER A 3 9.31 -22.51 22.42
CA SER A 3 8.70 -22.62 21.08
C SER A 3 7.64 -21.55 20.77
N ARG A 4 6.75 -21.25 21.72
CA ARG A 4 5.72 -20.20 21.53
C ARG A 4 6.34 -18.80 21.42
N VAL A 5 7.37 -18.51 22.22
CA VAL A 5 8.06 -17.22 22.17
C VAL A 5 8.78 -17.05 20.83
N ALA A 6 9.45 -18.11 20.35
CA ALA A 6 10.10 -18.11 19.05
C ALA A 6 9.10 -17.86 17.90
N GLU A 7 7.93 -18.50 17.95
CA GLU A 7 6.85 -18.28 16.99
C GLU A 7 6.31 -16.84 17.02
N THR A 8 6.04 -16.30 18.21
CA THR A 8 5.59 -14.90 18.33
C THR A 8 6.64 -13.92 17.80
N CYS A 9 7.92 -14.11 18.12
CA CYS A 9 8.99 -13.27 17.60
C CYS A 9 9.13 -13.35 16.07
N PHE A 10 8.96 -14.55 15.49
CA PHE A 10 8.97 -14.73 14.04
C PHE A 10 7.85 -13.91 13.37
N TRP A 11 6.61 -14.08 13.84
CA TRP A 11 5.48 -13.33 13.28
C TRP A 11 5.60 -11.83 13.51
N LEU A 12 6.09 -11.40 14.68
CA LEU A 12 6.36 -9.99 14.93
C LEU A 12 7.37 -9.42 13.93
N GLY A 13 8.51 -10.08 13.76
CA GLY A 13 9.53 -9.66 12.80
C GLY A 13 8.99 -9.57 11.38
N ARG A 14 8.21 -10.57 10.97
CA ARG A 14 7.52 -10.59 9.67
C ARG A 14 6.56 -9.41 9.50
N GLN A 15 5.80 -9.05 10.54
CA GLN A 15 4.87 -7.92 10.48
C GLN A 15 5.58 -6.57 10.48
N VAL A 16 6.68 -6.44 11.22
CA VAL A 16 7.54 -5.24 11.20
C VAL A 16 8.12 -5.04 9.80
N GLU A 17 8.71 -6.09 9.19
CA GLU A 17 9.26 -6.04 7.84
C GLU A 17 8.20 -5.63 6.81
N ARG A 18 7.00 -6.22 6.87
CA ARG A 18 5.88 -5.83 6.00
C ARG A 18 5.47 -4.37 6.20
N SER A 19 5.43 -3.91 7.44
CA SER A 19 5.07 -2.52 7.76
C SER A 19 6.10 -1.54 7.22
N GLU A 20 7.39 -1.85 7.35
CA GLU A 20 8.47 -1.05 6.78
C GLU A 20 8.37 -0.99 5.25
N ASN A 21 8.08 -2.12 4.60
CA ASN A 21 7.91 -2.15 3.16
C ASN A 21 6.75 -1.25 2.68
N LEU A 22 5.62 -1.27 3.38
CA LEU A 22 4.48 -0.38 3.08
C LEU A 22 4.83 1.10 3.34
N ALA A 23 5.51 1.41 4.44
CA ALA A 23 5.96 2.77 4.73
C ALA A 23 6.89 3.31 3.64
N ARG A 24 7.82 2.48 3.15
CA ARG A 24 8.73 2.83 2.05
C ARG A 24 7.97 3.09 0.75
N LEU A 25 7.00 2.26 0.41
CA LEU A 25 6.13 2.46 -0.76
C LEU A 25 5.39 3.80 -0.67
N LEU A 26 4.79 4.11 0.48
CA LEU A 26 4.09 5.38 0.69
C LEU A 26 5.02 6.58 0.61
N SER A 27 6.20 6.51 1.24
CA SER A 27 7.19 7.58 1.21
C SER A 27 7.65 7.89 -0.22
N VAL A 28 7.92 6.85 -1.02
CA VAL A 28 8.33 7.01 -2.42
C VAL A 28 7.18 7.59 -3.24
N ASN A 29 5.96 7.07 -3.10
CA ASN A 29 4.80 7.60 -3.81
C ASN A 29 4.55 9.07 -3.46
N GLN A 30 4.67 9.44 -2.19
CA GLN A 30 4.51 10.82 -1.74
C GLN A 30 5.53 11.75 -2.41
N SER A 31 6.80 11.35 -2.50
CA SER A 31 7.82 12.14 -3.21
C SER A 31 7.43 12.34 -4.69
N PHE A 32 6.96 11.30 -5.37
CA PHE A 32 6.52 11.40 -6.77
C PHE A 32 5.30 12.31 -6.96
N VAL A 33 4.31 12.21 -6.08
CA VAL A 33 3.07 13.03 -6.15
C VAL A 33 3.35 14.51 -5.94
N LEU A 34 4.43 14.87 -5.24
CA LEU A 34 4.82 16.29 -5.07
C LEU A 34 5.47 16.88 -6.33
N ASP A 35 6.08 16.03 -7.17
CA ASP A 35 6.78 16.44 -8.39
C ASP A 35 5.86 16.49 -9.63
N VAL A 36 4.65 15.92 -9.54
CA VAL A 36 3.71 15.78 -10.67
C VAL A 36 2.33 16.32 -10.29
N ASP A 37 1.74 17.13 -11.16
CA ASP A 37 0.36 17.59 -10.98
C ASP A 37 -0.62 16.47 -11.37
N LEU A 38 -1.03 15.70 -10.36
CA LEU A 38 -1.98 14.58 -10.49
C LEU A 38 -3.30 14.91 -9.81
N GLU A 39 -4.40 14.52 -10.45
CA GLU A 39 -5.75 14.53 -9.87
C GLU A 39 -5.81 13.60 -8.64
N GLY A 40 -6.72 13.87 -7.71
CA GLY A 40 -6.71 13.28 -6.37
C GLY A 40 -6.68 11.74 -6.36
N SER A 41 -7.46 11.11 -7.22
CA SER A 41 -7.55 9.66 -7.40
C SER A 41 -6.29 9.03 -8.02
N GLN A 42 -5.67 9.72 -8.98
CA GLN A 42 -4.48 9.26 -9.70
C GLN A 42 -3.26 9.15 -8.78
N ARG A 43 -3.21 9.95 -7.70
CA ARG A 43 -2.13 9.93 -6.69
C ARG A 43 -1.97 8.59 -5.98
N TRP A 44 -3.05 7.81 -5.86
CA TRP A 44 -3.06 6.54 -5.15
C TRP A 44 -2.94 5.33 -6.07
N GLN A 45 -3.12 5.51 -7.37
CA GLN A 45 -3.05 4.44 -8.36
C GLN A 45 -1.71 3.68 -8.32
N PRO A 46 -0.53 4.31 -8.22
CA PRO A 46 0.74 3.58 -8.11
C PRO A 46 0.79 2.66 -6.89
N VAL A 47 0.25 3.09 -5.75
CA VAL A 47 0.19 2.28 -4.52
C VAL A 47 -0.70 1.07 -4.73
N MET A 48 -1.86 1.25 -5.37
CA MET A 48 -2.80 0.15 -5.68
C MET A 48 -2.25 -0.85 -6.70
N VAL A 49 -1.50 -0.37 -7.69
CA VAL A 49 -0.85 -1.23 -8.69
C VAL A 49 0.25 -2.06 -8.03
N VAL A 50 1.15 -1.42 -7.26
CA VAL A 50 2.26 -2.11 -6.60
C VAL A 50 1.79 -3.08 -5.51
N SER A 51 0.72 -2.74 -4.79
CA SER A 51 0.12 -3.64 -3.79
C SER A 51 -0.71 -4.77 -4.41
N GLY A 52 -1.02 -4.71 -5.71
CA GLY A 52 -1.87 -5.68 -6.41
C GLY A 52 -3.36 -5.55 -6.09
N GLU A 53 -3.78 -4.44 -5.47
CA GLU A 53 -5.16 -4.22 -5.04
C GLU A 53 -6.02 -3.52 -6.12
N LEU A 54 -5.41 -3.05 -7.21
CA LEU A 54 -6.15 -2.39 -8.30
C LEU A 54 -7.34 -3.22 -8.84
N PRO A 55 -7.22 -4.54 -9.12
CA PRO A 55 -8.35 -5.33 -9.62
C PRO A 55 -9.52 -5.36 -8.63
N ARG A 56 -9.24 -5.58 -7.33
CA ARG A 56 -10.26 -5.58 -6.28
C ARG A 56 -10.92 -4.22 -6.10
N PHE A 57 -10.13 -3.16 -6.23
CA PHE A 57 -10.64 -1.79 -6.18
C PHE A 57 -11.59 -1.52 -7.35
N THR A 58 -11.20 -1.86 -8.57
CA THR A 58 -12.02 -1.67 -9.78
C THR A 58 -13.29 -2.51 -9.75
N GLU A 59 -13.23 -3.76 -9.26
CA GLU A 59 -14.43 -4.59 -9.05
C GLU A 59 -15.41 -3.95 -8.06
N ARG A 60 -14.89 -3.30 -7.02
CA ARG A 60 -15.72 -2.68 -5.99
C ARG A 60 -16.27 -1.31 -6.40
N PHE A 61 -15.55 -0.58 -7.26
CA PHE A 61 -15.87 0.78 -7.67
C PHE A 61 -15.79 0.95 -9.20
N PRO A 62 -16.82 0.52 -9.95
CA PRO A 62 -16.77 0.44 -11.41
C PRO A 62 -17.02 1.77 -12.17
N GLU A 63 -17.66 2.79 -11.57
CA GLU A 63 -18.12 3.97 -12.34
C GLU A 63 -17.34 5.29 -12.14
N ASP A 64 -16.69 5.58 -11.00
CA ASP A 64 -16.07 6.93 -10.81
C ASP A 64 -14.84 7.01 -9.87
N ALA A 65 -14.31 5.89 -9.37
CA ALA A 65 -13.30 5.99 -8.30
C ALA A 65 -11.89 6.44 -8.74
N LEU A 66 -11.64 6.53 -10.05
CA LEU A 66 -10.41 7.11 -10.60
C LEU A 66 -10.61 8.49 -11.23
N VAL A 67 -11.84 9.01 -11.27
CA VAL A 67 -12.18 10.30 -11.92
C VAL A 67 -12.63 11.34 -10.89
N ASP A 68 -13.14 10.93 -9.72
CA ASP A 68 -13.49 11.87 -8.66
C ASP A 68 -12.25 12.37 -7.90
N GLY A 69 -11.79 13.56 -8.29
CA GLY A 69 -10.79 14.39 -7.61
C GLY A 69 -10.98 15.86 -7.93
#